data_AF-A0A2M7XXM5-F1
#
_entry.id   AF-A0A2M7XXM5-F1
#
_cell.length_a   1.000
_cell.length_b   1.000
_cell.length_c   1.000
_cell.angle_alpha   90.00
_cell.angle_beta   90.00
_cell.angle_gamma   90.00
#
_symmetry.space_group_name_H-M   'P 1'
#
loop_
_entity.id
_entity.type
_entity.pdbx_description
1 polymer ?
#
loop_
_entity_poly.entity_id
_entity_poly.type
_entity_poly.pdbx_seq_one_letter_code
_entity_poly.pdbx_strand_id
1 'polypeptide(L)'
;MDFKKILVNFLASFFVLLKRFILLIISPYKTMRKISYEKDYYQPIIIISLVFIYFKFIYYLRDKIYPATLIYFLFIINVLLTVIFFYLLSKLFSNNKKEITFSSFVFTFSYSLFPTIIWFLSTSILYIFLPPPRTFSILGKGFSIFFVAYSMSLLIWKLIIGYLAMRFSSKQNFFKIIYMIILYLIWFIPYSIFLYQFKLFRIPFI
;
A
#
# COMPACT_ATOMS: atom_id res chain seq x y z
N MET A 1 -20.29 1.87 -26.16
CA MET A 1 -19.15 2.45 -25.42
C MET A 1 -17.96 2.49 -26.37
N ASP A 2 -17.41 3.67 -26.63
CA ASP A 2 -16.27 3.79 -27.56
C ASP A 2 -15.00 3.25 -26.91
N PHE A 3 -14.52 2.10 -27.40
CA PHE A 3 -13.28 1.47 -26.95
C PHE A 3 -12.09 2.45 -26.98
N LYS A 4 -12.03 3.30 -28.01
CA LYS A 4 -11.02 4.36 -28.14
C LYS A 4 -11.02 5.31 -26.94
N LYS A 5 -12.19 5.73 -26.46
CA LYS A 5 -12.30 6.66 -25.31
C LYS A 5 -11.83 6.02 -24.01
N ILE A 6 -12.17 4.75 -23.80
CA ILE A 6 -11.72 3.98 -22.62
C ILE A 6 -10.19 3.86 -22.62
N LEU A 7 -9.61 3.52 -23.76
CA LEU A 7 -8.16 3.37 -23.92
C LEU A 7 -7.42 4.69 -23.68
N VAL A 8 -7.90 5.80 -24.25
CA VAL A 8 -7.32 7.13 -24.04
C VAL A 8 -7.38 7.53 -22.57
N ASN A 9 -8.52 7.33 -21.91
CA ASN A 9 -8.67 7.63 -20.48
C ASN A 9 -7.70 6.79 -19.64
N PHE A 10 -7.62 5.49 -19.89
CA PHE A 10 -6.73 4.58 -19.16
C PHE A 10 -5.27 4.98 -19.30
N LEU A 11 -4.80 5.28 -20.51
CA LEU A 11 -3.43 5.74 -20.75
C LEU A 11 -3.15 7.08 -20.06
N ALA A 12 -4.09 8.04 -20.14
CA ALA A 12 -3.95 9.32 -19.45
C ALA A 12 -3.84 9.13 -17.93
N SER A 13 -4.69 8.29 -17.34
CA SER A 13 -4.64 7.94 -15.91
C SER A 13 -3.32 7.27 -15.53
N PHE A 14 -2.78 6.41 -16.39
CA PHE A 14 -1.48 5.77 -16.18
C PHE A 14 -0.33 6.80 -16.15
N PHE A 15 -0.28 7.75 -17.09
CA PHE A 15 0.71 8.83 -17.07
C PHE A 15 0.59 9.72 -15.84
N VAL A 16 -0.65 10.06 -15.43
CA VAL A 16 -0.90 10.83 -14.21
C VAL A 16 -0.41 10.08 -12.98
N LEU A 17 -0.64 8.77 -12.91
CA LEU A 17 -0.19 7.90 -11.83
C LEU A 17 1.34 7.86 -11.76
N LEU A 18 2.05 7.70 -12.89
CA LEU A 18 3.52 7.74 -12.94
C LEU A 18 4.08 9.07 -12.45
N LYS A 19 3.49 10.19 -12.89
CA LYS A 19 3.89 11.52 -12.42
C LYS A 19 3.70 11.66 -10.91
N ARG A 20 2.56 11.19 -10.38
CA ARG A 20 2.26 11.24 -8.94
C ARG A 20 3.18 10.35 -8.13
N PHE A 21 3.54 9.19 -8.65
CA PHE A 21 4.50 8.29 -8.03
C PHE A 21 5.85 9.00 -7.79
N ILE A 22 6.40 9.66 -8.80
CA ILE A 22 7.64 10.44 -8.66
C ILE A 22 7.46 11.58 -7.65
N LEU A 23 6.33 12.30 -7.72
CA LEU A 23 6.03 13.39 -6.81
C LEU A 23 5.75 12.95 -5.36
N LEU A 24 5.41 11.68 -5.11
CA LEU A 24 5.29 11.11 -3.77
C LEU A 24 6.65 10.92 -3.09
N ILE A 25 7.71 10.73 -3.88
CA ILE A 25 9.09 10.66 -3.38
C ILE A 25 9.58 12.07 -3.06
N ILE A 26 9.40 13.02 -4.00
CA ILE A 26 9.97 14.37 -3.89
C ILE A 26 9.16 15.27 -2.95
N SER A 27 7.83 15.22 -3.02
CA SER A 27 6.94 16.16 -2.32
C SER A 27 5.68 15.48 -1.75
N PRO A 28 5.83 14.46 -0.88
CA PRO A 28 4.73 13.60 -0.43
C PRO A 28 3.54 14.36 0.12
N TYR A 29 3.77 15.43 0.89
CA TYR A 29 2.70 16.25 1.46
C TYR A 29 1.82 16.91 0.40
N LYS A 30 2.41 17.63 -0.56
CA LYS A 30 1.67 18.33 -1.62
C LYS A 30 0.95 17.34 -2.53
N THR A 31 1.58 16.20 -2.80
CA THR A 31 1.04 15.16 -3.69
C THR A 31 -0.14 14.43 -3.06
N MET A 32 -0.02 14.00 -1.80
CA MET A 32 -1.12 13.32 -1.09
C MET A 32 -2.33 14.23 -0.91
N ARG A 33 -2.11 15.54 -0.67
CA ARG A 33 -3.21 16.53 -0.65
C ARG A 33 -3.93 16.61 -1.98
N LYS A 34 -3.23 16.55 -3.12
CA LYS A 34 -3.86 16.54 -4.44
C LYS A 34 -4.63 15.25 -4.66
N ILE A 35 -4.03 14.10 -4.33
CA ILE A 35 -4.63 12.77 -4.47
C ILE A 35 -5.96 12.65 -3.71
N SER A 36 -6.09 13.26 -2.53
CA SER A 36 -7.34 13.18 -1.75
C SER A 36 -8.56 13.83 -2.44
N TYR A 37 -8.34 14.74 -3.39
CA TYR A 37 -9.42 15.41 -4.14
C TYR A 37 -9.72 14.74 -5.49
N GLU A 38 -9.07 13.63 -5.80
CA GLU A 38 -9.19 12.97 -7.09
C GLU A 38 -10.49 12.21 -7.23
N LYS A 39 -10.88 12.06 -8.50
CA LYS A 39 -12.12 11.37 -8.91
C LYS A 39 -11.88 10.31 -9.99
N ASP A 40 -10.65 10.19 -10.46
CA ASP A 40 -10.29 9.29 -11.56
C ASP A 40 -10.00 7.86 -11.05
N TYR A 41 -11.05 7.04 -10.98
CA TYR A 41 -10.99 5.69 -10.43
C TYR A 41 -10.10 4.71 -11.21
N TYR A 42 -9.70 5.03 -12.45
CA TYR A 42 -8.74 4.21 -13.19
C TYR A 42 -7.40 4.12 -12.46
N GLN A 43 -7.00 5.14 -11.69
CA GLN A 43 -5.74 5.13 -10.95
C GLN A 43 -5.70 4.06 -9.84
N PRO A 44 -6.62 4.02 -8.85
CA PRO A 44 -6.73 2.90 -7.91
C PRO A 44 -6.79 1.53 -8.59
N ILE A 45 -7.55 1.40 -9.70
CA ILE A 45 -7.67 0.15 -10.45
C ILE A 45 -6.31 -0.30 -11.00
N ILE A 46 -5.53 0.62 -11.57
CA ILE A 46 -4.17 0.34 -12.05
C ILE A 46 -3.28 -0.12 -10.89
N ILE A 47 -3.30 0.57 -9.74
CA ILE A 47 -2.48 0.20 -8.57
C ILE A 47 -2.83 -1.20 -8.07
N ILE A 48 -4.13 -1.48 -7.92
CA ILE A 48 -4.63 -2.79 -7.47
C ILE A 48 -4.27 -3.88 -8.50
N SER A 49 -4.34 -3.58 -9.79
CA SER A 49 -3.92 -4.50 -10.86
C SER A 49 -2.42 -4.79 -10.83
N LEU A 50 -1.57 -3.80 -10.49
CA LEU A 50 -0.13 -4.05 -10.28
C LEU A 50 0.13 -5.02 -9.12
N VAL A 51 -0.66 -4.92 -8.05
CA VAL A 51 -0.57 -5.88 -6.94
C VAL A 51 -0.97 -7.30 -7.38
N PHE A 52 -1.98 -7.43 -8.25
CA PHE A 52 -2.35 -8.73 -8.82
C PHE A 52 -1.21 -9.35 -9.63
N ILE A 53 -0.58 -8.56 -10.51
CA ILE A 53 0.57 -8.99 -11.31
C ILE A 53 1.70 -9.45 -10.38
N TYR A 54 1.97 -8.71 -9.31
CA TYR A 54 2.95 -9.12 -8.29
C TYR A 54 2.61 -10.47 -7.64
N PHE A 55 1.35 -10.69 -7.22
CA PHE A 55 0.96 -11.97 -6.62
C PHE A 55 1.09 -13.14 -7.58
N LYS A 56 0.76 -12.94 -8.87
CA LYS A 56 0.98 -13.92 -9.92
C LYS A 56 2.46 -14.22 -10.12
N PHE A 57 3.30 -13.19 -10.18
CA PHE A 57 4.75 -13.33 -10.28
C PHE A 57 5.34 -14.14 -9.12
N ILE A 58 4.96 -13.81 -7.88
CA ILE A 58 5.45 -14.53 -6.69
C ILE A 58 4.93 -15.96 -6.60
N TYR A 59 3.73 -16.25 -7.11
CA TYR A 59 3.19 -17.60 -7.13
C TYR A 59 4.02 -18.54 -8.01
N TYR A 60 4.57 -18.04 -9.13
CA TYR A 60 5.49 -18.83 -9.95
C TYR A 60 6.89 -18.95 -9.34
N LEU A 61 7.34 -17.95 -8.57
CA LEU A 61 8.67 -17.98 -7.96
C LEU A 61 8.75 -18.82 -6.67
N ARG A 62 7.62 -19.08 -6.01
CA ARG A 62 7.59 -19.74 -4.70
C ARG A 62 6.53 -20.82 -4.71
N ASP A 63 6.89 -22.02 -4.26
CA ASP A 63 5.91 -23.08 -4.00
C ASP A 63 4.95 -22.65 -2.88
N LYS A 64 3.77 -22.18 -3.31
CA LYS A 64 2.71 -21.72 -2.41
C LYS A 64 1.56 -22.69 -2.42
N ILE A 65 1.05 -22.93 -1.21
CA ILE A 65 -0.11 -23.80 -0.94
C ILE A 65 -1.38 -23.23 -1.55
N TYR A 66 -1.53 -21.90 -1.58
CA TYR A 66 -2.73 -21.22 -2.05
C TYR A 66 -2.53 -20.56 -3.41
N PRO A 67 -3.56 -20.54 -4.27
CA PRO A 67 -3.49 -19.89 -5.57
C PRO A 67 -3.36 -18.38 -5.44
N ALA A 68 -2.63 -17.75 -6.37
CA ALA A 68 -2.41 -16.30 -6.39
C ALA A 68 -3.70 -15.47 -6.32
N THR A 69 -4.77 -15.95 -6.97
CA THR A 69 -6.08 -15.30 -7.04
C THR A 69 -6.74 -15.18 -5.67
N LEU A 70 -6.70 -16.25 -4.86
CA LEU A 70 -7.25 -16.26 -3.50
C LEU A 70 -6.48 -15.28 -2.61
N ILE A 71 -5.15 -15.31 -2.64
CA ILE A 71 -4.31 -14.41 -1.84
C ILE A 71 -4.57 -12.95 -2.23
N TYR A 72 -4.68 -12.66 -3.52
CA TYR A 72 -5.01 -11.32 -4.01
C TYR A 72 -6.41 -10.86 -3.58
N PHE A 73 -7.41 -11.74 -3.60
CA PHE A 73 -8.75 -11.42 -3.14
C PHE A 73 -8.77 -11.09 -1.64
N LEU A 74 -8.08 -11.88 -0.82
CA LEU A 74 -7.89 -11.58 0.60
C LEU A 74 -7.16 -10.25 0.81
N PHE A 75 -6.17 -9.93 -0.02
CA PHE A 75 -5.49 -8.64 0.01
C PHE A 75 -6.47 -7.48 -0.24
N ILE A 76 -7.34 -7.59 -1.26
CA ILE A 76 -8.37 -6.59 -1.53
C ILE A 76 -9.29 -6.43 -0.32
N ILE A 77 -9.77 -7.53 0.26
CA ILE A 77 -10.62 -7.50 1.46
C ILE A 77 -9.91 -6.73 2.59
N ASN A 78 -8.63 -7.00 2.81
CA ASN A 78 -7.85 -6.34 3.86
C ASN A 78 -7.64 -4.84 3.63
N VAL A 79 -7.37 -4.44 2.38
CA VAL A 79 -7.30 -3.03 2.01
C VAL A 79 -8.66 -2.36 2.23
N LEU A 80 -9.76 -3.00 1.81
CA LEU A 80 -11.11 -2.47 1.99
C LEU A 80 -11.49 -2.36 3.47
N LEU A 81 -11.20 -3.38 4.29
CA LEU A 81 -11.43 -3.35 5.74
C LEU A 81 -10.68 -2.19 6.38
N THR A 82 -9.44 -1.94 5.98
CA THR A 82 -8.63 -0.82 6.48
C THR A 82 -9.24 0.53 6.08
N VAL A 83 -9.62 0.69 4.81
CA VAL A 83 -10.27 1.90 4.29
C VAL A 83 -11.59 2.16 5.02
N ILE A 84 -12.42 1.12 5.17
CA ILE A 84 -13.72 1.21 5.84
C ILE A 84 -13.55 1.54 7.32
N PHE A 85 -12.64 0.87 8.02
CA PHE A 85 -12.35 1.11 9.43
C PHE A 85 -12.00 2.58 9.69
N PHE A 86 -11.04 3.11 8.94
CA PHE A 86 -10.62 4.50 9.09
C PHE A 86 -11.68 5.50 8.67
N TYR A 87 -12.45 5.20 7.62
CA TYR A 87 -13.58 6.03 7.20
C TYR A 87 -14.67 6.11 8.27
N LEU A 88 -15.05 4.98 8.86
CA LEU A 88 -16.06 4.92 9.92
C LEU A 88 -15.59 5.66 11.18
N LEU A 89 -14.37 5.41 11.65
CA LEU A 89 -13.80 6.16 12.78
C LEU A 89 -13.72 7.66 12.50
N SER A 90 -13.38 8.06 11.27
CA SER A 90 -13.32 9.48 10.90
C SER A 90 -14.69 10.13 10.98
N LYS A 91 -15.74 9.41 10.57
CA LYS A 91 -17.13 9.86 10.71
C LYS A 91 -17.61 9.93 12.15
N LEU A 92 -17.10 9.07 13.04
CA LEU A 92 -17.42 9.10 14.46
C LEU A 92 -16.76 10.28 15.18
N PHE A 93 -15.50 10.60 14.85
CA PHE A 93 -14.74 11.68 15.50
C PHE A 93 -14.93 13.07 14.89
N SER A 94 -15.62 13.17 13.75
CA SER A 94 -15.85 14.44 13.05
C SER A 94 -17.23 15.00 13.32
N ASN A 95 -17.28 16.27 13.72
CA ASN A 95 -18.53 17.03 13.81
C ASN A 95 -19.09 17.34 12.41
N ASN A 96 -18.22 17.52 11.41
CA ASN A 96 -18.59 17.83 10.03
C ASN A 96 -18.56 16.58 9.14
N LYS A 97 -19.55 15.69 9.33
CA LYS A 97 -19.63 14.41 8.59
C LYS A 97 -19.73 14.58 7.06
N LYS A 98 -20.26 15.71 6.57
CA LYS A 98 -20.47 15.98 5.13
C LYS A 98 -19.16 16.19 4.35
N GLU A 99 -18.08 16.59 5.02
CA GLU A 99 -16.80 16.89 4.38
C GLU A 99 -15.92 15.67 4.13
N ILE A 100 -16.30 14.53 4.71
CA ILE A 100 -15.53 13.29 4.69
C ILE A 100 -16.10 12.39 3.58
N THR A 101 -15.34 12.26 2.51
CA THR A 101 -15.69 11.47 1.34
C THR A 101 -14.96 10.13 1.34
N PHE A 102 -15.68 9.03 1.13
CA PHE A 102 -15.10 7.68 1.05
C PHE A 102 -14.06 7.56 -0.08
N SER A 103 -14.31 8.23 -1.21
CA SER A 103 -13.36 8.29 -2.34
C SER A 103 -11.98 8.75 -1.89
N SER A 104 -11.90 9.80 -1.06
CA SER A 104 -10.61 10.32 -0.58
C SER A 104 -9.81 9.26 0.17
N PHE A 105 -10.45 8.38 0.95
CA PHE A 105 -9.75 7.25 1.58
C PHE A 105 -9.30 6.23 0.56
N VAL A 106 -10.17 5.82 -0.37
CA VAL A 106 -9.81 4.85 -1.42
C VAL A 106 -8.59 5.33 -2.21
N PHE A 107 -8.57 6.58 -2.64
CA PHE A 107 -7.45 7.17 -3.37
C PHE A 107 -6.18 7.23 -2.53
N THR A 108 -6.23 7.87 -1.35
CA THR A 108 -5.00 8.04 -0.55
C THR A 108 -4.43 6.72 -0.07
N PHE A 109 -5.26 5.76 0.34
CA PHE A 109 -4.80 4.43 0.74
C PHE A 109 -4.28 3.61 -0.44
N SER A 110 -4.89 3.70 -1.62
CA SER A 110 -4.34 3.02 -2.81
C SER A 110 -2.93 3.53 -3.12
N TYR A 111 -2.72 4.84 -3.11
CA TYR A 111 -1.39 5.43 -3.30
C TYR A 111 -0.40 5.09 -2.17
N SER A 112 -0.90 4.81 -0.96
CA SER A 112 -0.05 4.33 0.15
C SER A 112 0.51 2.91 -0.07
N LEU A 113 0.04 2.17 -1.08
CA LEU A 113 0.55 0.84 -1.40
C LEU A 113 1.88 0.88 -2.16
N PHE A 114 2.28 2.02 -2.72
CA PHE A 114 3.49 2.10 -3.54
C PHE A 114 4.78 1.68 -2.83
N PRO A 115 5.09 2.16 -1.61
CA PRO A 115 6.28 1.69 -0.87
C PRO A 115 6.28 0.17 -0.68
N THR A 116 5.10 -0.39 -0.40
CA THR A 116 4.90 -1.83 -0.23
C THR A 116 5.15 -2.60 -1.54
N ILE A 117 4.61 -2.12 -2.67
CA ILE A 117 4.82 -2.70 -4.00
C ILE A 117 6.31 -2.68 -4.37
N ILE A 118 7.00 -1.56 -4.15
CA ILE A 118 8.43 -1.43 -4.44
C ILE A 118 9.24 -2.41 -3.58
N TRP A 119 8.97 -2.46 -2.28
CA TRP A 119 9.65 -3.39 -1.37
C TRP A 119 9.46 -4.84 -1.82
N PHE A 120 8.23 -5.22 -2.13
CA PHE A 120 7.87 -6.54 -2.61
C PHE A 120 8.54 -6.93 -3.92
N LEU A 121 8.51 -6.05 -4.93
CA LEU A 121 9.19 -6.30 -6.20
C LEU A 121 10.70 -6.42 -6.00
N SER A 122 11.29 -5.51 -5.22
CA SER A 122 12.74 -5.50 -4.97
C SER A 122 13.20 -6.76 -4.24
N THR A 123 12.49 -7.18 -3.20
CA THR A 123 12.82 -8.42 -2.48
C THR A 123 12.64 -9.67 -3.35
N SER A 124 11.68 -9.66 -4.27
CA SER A 124 11.47 -10.77 -5.21
C SER A 124 12.56 -10.83 -6.27
N ILE A 125 12.98 -9.68 -6.81
CA ILE A 125 14.09 -9.57 -7.76
C ILE A 125 15.40 -9.99 -7.08
N LEU A 126 15.67 -9.48 -5.87
CA LEU A 126 16.84 -9.87 -5.08
C LEU A 126 16.83 -11.36 -4.77
N TYR A 127 15.66 -11.95 -4.46
CA TYR A 127 15.57 -13.39 -4.24
C TYR A 127 16.03 -14.24 -5.43
N ILE A 128 15.81 -13.76 -6.67
CA ILE A 128 16.26 -14.43 -7.90
C ILE A 128 17.76 -14.25 -8.11
N PHE A 129 18.26 -13.01 -8.06
CA PHE A 129 19.64 -12.70 -8.47
C PHE A 129 20.66 -12.85 -7.34
N LEU A 130 20.25 -12.56 -6.10
CA LEU A 130 21.09 -12.44 -4.91
C LEU A 130 20.36 -13.06 -3.72
N PRO A 131 20.18 -14.40 -3.68
CA PRO A 131 19.56 -15.04 -2.52
C PRO A 131 20.34 -14.63 -1.26
N PRO A 132 19.65 -14.34 -0.14
CA PRO A 132 20.24 -13.70 1.02
C PRO A 132 21.49 -14.48 1.46
N PRO A 133 22.65 -13.81 1.56
CA PRO A 133 23.91 -14.47 1.87
C PRO A 133 23.81 -15.07 3.28
N ARG A 134 23.83 -16.40 3.36
CA ARG A 134 23.87 -17.13 4.63
C ARG A 134 25.28 -17.26 5.19
N THR A 135 26.22 -16.47 4.68
CA THR A 135 27.65 -16.57 5.00
C THR A 135 28.13 -15.30 5.68
N PHE A 136 29.06 -15.44 6.64
CA PHE A 136 29.68 -14.32 7.38
C PHE A 136 30.74 -13.56 6.57
N SER A 137 30.73 -13.68 5.24
CA SER A 137 31.67 -13.01 4.34
C SER A 137 31.50 -11.48 4.39
N ILE A 138 32.56 -10.74 4.04
CA ILE A 138 32.53 -9.26 4.03
C ILE A 138 31.43 -8.73 3.09
N LEU A 139 31.27 -9.37 1.92
CA LEU A 139 30.22 -9.05 0.95
C LEU A 139 28.83 -9.37 1.51
N GLY A 140 28.69 -10.49 2.23
CA GLY A 140 27.43 -10.86 2.88
C GLY A 140 26.98 -9.85 3.94
N LYS A 141 27.92 -9.40 4.79
CA LYS A 141 27.66 -8.34 5.79
C LYS A 141 27.30 -7.01 5.11
N GLY A 142 28.04 -6.60 4.09
CA GLY A 142 27.77 -5.37 3.33
C GLY A 142 26.37 -5.39 2.68
N PHE A 143 26.02 -6.49 2.03
CA PHE A 143 24.68 -6.67 1.45
C PHE A 143 23.57 -6.61 2.51
N SER A 144 23.77 -7.26 3.67
CA SER A 144 22.81 -7.23 4.78
C SER A 144 22.57 -5.80 5.28
N ILE A 145 23.64 -5.02 5.51
CA ILE A 145 23.54 -3.62 5.94
C ILE A 145 22.75 -2.80 4.90
N PHE A 146 23.10 -2.94 3.62
CA PHE A 146 22.39 -2.25 2.54
C PHE A 146 20.90 -2.62 2.48
N PHE A 147 20.58 -3.91 2.55
CA PHE A 147 19.21 -4.42 2.49
C PHE A 147 18.36 -3.94 3.68
N VAL A 148 18.94 -3.93 4.88
CA VAL A 148 18.26 -3.43 6.08
C VAL A 148 18.03 -1.93 5.97
N ALA A 149 19.03 -1.15 5.56
CA ALA A 149 18.89 0.29 5.37
C ALA A 149 17.82 0.63 4.31
N TYR A 150 17.82 -0.10 3.19
CA TYR A 150 16.80 0.00 2.15
C TYR A 150 15.38 -0.30 2.68
N SER A 151 15.23 -1.41 3.38
CA SER A 151 13.93 -1.82 3.95
C SER A 151 13.42 -0.82 4.99
N MET A 152 14.31 -0.30 5.86
CA MET A 152 13.96 0.73 6.84
C MET A 152 13.56 2.04 6.17
N SER A 153 14.26 2.46 5.12
CA SER A 153 13.90 3.65 4.34
C SER A 153 12.48 3.53 3.74
N LEU A 154 12.16 2.39 3.13
CA LEU A 154 10.81 2.14 2.60
C LEU A 154 9.74 2.04 3.68
N LEU A 155 10.05 1.46 4.85
CA LEU A 155 9.14 1.41 5.98
C LEU A 155 8.82 2.82 6.51
N ILE A 156 9.84 3.66 6.69
CA ILE A 156 9.64 5.06 7.10
C ILE A 156 8.80 5.80 6.06
N TRP A 157 9.08 5.61 4.77
CA TRP A 157 8.30 6.23 3.71
C TRP A 157 6.83 5.74 3.70
N LYS A 158 6.59 4.45 3.95
CA LYS A 158 5.25 3.88 4.14
C LYS A 158 4.52 4.53 5.31
N LEU A 159 5.18 4.72 6.45
CA LEU A 159 4.59 5.37 7.62
C LEU A 159 4.24 6.84 7.33
N ILE A 160 5.13 7.58 6.66
CA ILE A 160 4.87 8.98 6.26
C ILE A 160 3.67 9.05 5.33
N ILE A 161 3.62 8.22 4.27
CA ILE A 161 2.49 8.23 3.33
C ILE A 161 1.20 7.76 4.02
N GLY A 162 1.26 6.75 4.89
CA GLY A 162 0.10 6.26 5.64
C GLY A 162 -0.48 7.34 6.56
N TYR A 163 0.38 8.07 7.29
CA TYR A 163 -0.04 9.22 8.09
C TYR A 163 -0.67 10.33 7.22
N LEU A 164 -0.04 10.68 6.10
CA LEU A 164 -0.57 11.70 5.20
C LEU A 164 -1.90 11.27 4.54
N ALA A 165 -2.03 9.98 4.23
CA ALA A 165 -3.26 9.41 3.70
C ALA A 165 -4.42 9.65 4.66
N MET A 166 -4.20 9.32 5.93
CA MET A 166 -5.15 9.57 7.00
C MET A 166 -5.43 11.05 7.22
N ARG A 167 -4.39 11.89 7.26
CA ARG A 167 -4.54 13.33 7.48
C ARG A 167 -5.42 13.98 6.43
N PHE A 168 -5.18 13.71 5.14
CA PHE A 168 -5.92 14.37 4.07
C PHE A 168 -7.29 13.74 3.80
N SER A 169 -7.47 12.45 4.04
CA SER A 169 -8.79 11.82 3.88
C SER A 169 -9.75 12.14 5.04
N SER A 170 -9.24 12.12 6.28
CA SER A 170 -10.07 12.33 7.49
C SER A 170 -10.21 13.81 7.88
N LYS A 171 -9.26 14.66 7.45
CA LYS A 171 -9.14 16.08 7.82
C LYS A 171 -9.10 16.31 9.35
N GLN A 172 -8.64 15.31 10.11
CA GLN A 172 -8.55 15.38 11.57
C GLN A 172 -7.23 15.99 12.05
N ASN A 173 -7.23 16.40 13.33
CA ASN A 173 -6.02 16.83 14.02
C ASN A 173 -5.08 15.65 14.29
N PHE A 174 -3.80 15.96 14.47
CA PHE A 174 -2.72 14.98 14.69
C PHE A 174 -3.04 13.95 15.79
N PHE A 175 -3.46 14.40 16.98
CA PHE A 175 -3.76 13.51 18.11
C PHE A 175 -4.90 12.53 17.81
N LYS A 176 -5.95 12.98 17.11
CA LYS A 176 -7.06 12.11 16.70
C LYS A 176 -6.58 11.05 15.71
N ILE A 177 -5.70 11.43 14.76
CA ILE A 177 -5.12 10.47 13.81
C ILE A 177 -4.29 9.42 14.55
N ILE A 178 -3.43 9.82 15.49
CA ILE A 178 -2.66 8.87 16.31
C ILE A 178 -3.60 7.92 17.05
N TYR A 179 -4.64 8.44 17.70
CA TYR A 179 -5.61 7.62 18.41
C TYR A 179 -6.30 6.60 17.50
N MET A 180 -6.70 7.01 16.29
CA MET A 180 -7.27 6.11 15.28
C MET A 180 -6.28 5.02 14.83
N ILE A 181 -4.99 5.35 14.69
CA ILE A 181 -3.95 4.38 14.36
C ILE A 181 -3.75 3.37 15.50
N ILE A 182 -3.75 3.82 16.75
CA ILE A 182 -3.66 2.92 17.91
C ILE A 182 -4.86 1.97 17.94
N LEU A 183 -6.08 2.48 17.78
CA LEU A 183 -7.28 1.64 17.69
C LEU A 183 -7.21 0.63 16.54
N TYR A 184 -6.69 1.04 15.38
CA TYR A 184 -6.46 0.15 14.25
C TYR A 184 -5.48 -0.97 14.61
N LEU A 185 -4.35 -0.65 15.24
CA LEU A 185 -3.32 -1.63 15.61
C LEU A 185 -3.82 -2.65 16.63
N ILE A 186 -4.64 -2.23 17.60
CA ILE A 186 -5.23 -3.14 18.61
C ILE A 186 -6.03 -4.25 17.93
N TRP A 187 -6.76 -3.93 16.86
CA TRP A 187 -7.54 -4.91 16.11
C TRP A 187 -6.71 -5.64 15.04
N PHE A 188 -5.83 -4.92 14.35
CA PHE A 188 -5.07 -5.44 13.22
C PHE A 188 -3.96 -6.40 13.64
N ILE A 189 -3.30 -6.19 14.79
CA ILE A 189 -2.22 -7.07 15.27
C ILE A 189 -2.73 -8.50 15.50
N PRO A 190 -3.78 -8.74 16.31
CA PRO A 190 -4.34 -10.09 16.46
C PRO A 190 -4.78 -10.72 15.13
N TYR A 191 -5.41 -9.92 14.27
CA TYR A 191 -5.82 -10.37 12.94
C TYR A 191 -4.63 -10.78 12.05
N SER A 192 -3.53 -10.04 12.11
CA SER A 192 -2.32 -10.36 11.34
C SER A 192 -1.64 -11.65 11.83
N ILE A 193 -1.65 -11.91 13.15
CA ILE A 193 -1.14 -13.15 13.74
C ILE A 193 -1.98 -14.34 13.26
N PHE A 194 -3.30 -14.20 13.23
CA PHE A 194 -4.21 -15.21 12.69
C PHE A 194 -3.86 -15.52 11.22
N LEU A 195 -3.76 -14.50 10.35
CA LEU A 195 -3.40 -14.69 8.94
C LEU A 195 -2.03 -15.37 8.74
N TYR A 196 -1.07 -15.09 9.62
CA TYR A 196 0.25 -15.71 9.62
C TYR A 196 0.17 -17.20 9.96
N GLN A 197 -0.59 -17.57 11.00
CA GLN A 197 -0.78 -18.97 11.41
C GLN A 197 -1.42 -19.82 10.31
N PHE A 198 -2.40 -19.29 9.58
CA PHE A 198 -3.02 -19.96 8.42
C PHE A 198 -2.15 -19.97 7.15
N LYS A 199 -0.92 -19.45 7.21
CA LYS A 199 0.03 -19.34 6.09
C LYS A 199 -0.51 -18.54 4.90
N LEU A 200 -1.56 -17.73 5.09
CA LEU A 200 -2.15 -16.89 4.04
C LEU A 200 -1.21 -15.73 3.70
N PHE A 201 -0.69 -15.07 4.74
CA PHE A 201 0.26 -13.97 4.60
C PHE A 201 1.43 -14.15 5.59
N ARG A 202 2.58 -14.59 5.08
CA ARG A 202 3.82 -14.70 5.89
C ARG A 202 4.47 -13.35 6.18
N ILE A 203 4.11 -12.32 5.41
CA ILE A 203 4.53 -10.93 5.60
C ILE A 203 3.22 -10.11 5.58
N PRO A 204 2.89 -9.33 6.62
CA PRO A 204 1.68 -8.52 6.62
C PRO A 204 1.76 -7.47 5.51
N PHE A 205 0.67 -7.31 4.77
CA PHE A 205 0.61 -6.51 3.54
C PHE A 205 0.25 -5.03 3.78
N ILE A 206 -0.05 -4.66 5.02
CA ILE A 206 -0.60 -3.35 5.40
C ILE A 206 0.24 -2.73 6.50
#